data_AF-A0A9E1NW18-F1
#
_entry.id   AF-A0A9E1NW18-F1
#
_cell.length_a   1.000
_cell.length_b   1.000
_cell.length_c   1.000
_cell.angle_alpha   90.00
_cell.angle_beta   90.00
_cell.angle_gamma   90.00
#
_symmetry.space_group_name_H-M   'P 1'
#
loop_
_entity.id
_entity.type
_entity.pdbx_description
1 polymer ?
#
loop_
_entity_poly.entity_id
_entity_poly.type
_entity_poly.pdbx_seq_one_letter_code
_entity_poly.pdbx_strand_id
1 'polypeptide(L)'
;MICIPIVGPIQKKSLEDIAAAEPLADFLELRLDLMSDYDLEALLAASTKPCIVTNRTKREGGQFSGSEEDRIEILKQAIAAGAEYVDIETSTPKQLLKPFLESERKSKVILSYHNFTDTPEEIGHLYELMCAMPADILKIVTYAREINNNLALFELLRRSKKDDKKLIALCMGEKGEVSRILSPLLGGFLTFGSLETGKETAPGQITSSKLRDIYRVCDKRDSFKIYGVIGNPVYKSMGYLIHNRAFKEIGSNDIYIPFLVDNVEKFFKEFSPYLEGLSVTMPFKEDIISMMDEIDEMAIKIGAVNTVVREGKGWKGYNTDCMGALKAIEKHVDLKNKNVLIIGAGGTAKAIGQGVYEKGAKITVTYNRDKEKGIQLGRELEAKVVSIQEIDNEEIDVLINCSPVGMSPNLEETPISSRCLRKGMVVFDSVYNPLETRLIREAKVAGCVTISGVELFVNQAVGQFELWTRQKAPAELMRDVVLQGLDSKI
;
A
#
# COMPACT_ATOMS: atom_id res chain seq x y z
N MET A 1 -0.38 18.15 -5.12
CA MET A 1 -1.59 18.80 -4.55
C MET A 1 -2.70 17.77 -4.46
N ILE A 2 -3.55 17.86 -3.43
CA ILE A 2 -4.70 16.98 -3.20
C ILE A 2 -5.99 17.76 -3.46
N CYS A 3 -6.83 17.22 -4.34
CA CYS A 3 -8.21 17.66 -4.53
C CYS A 3 -9.17 16.73 -3.80
N ILE A 4 -10.11 17.30 -3.04
CA ILE A 4 -11.15 16.55 -2.33
C ILE A 4 -12.49 16.77 -3.04
N PRO A 5 -13.13 15.72 -3.56
CA PRO A 5 -14.48 15.82 -4.10
C PRO A 5 -15.51 16.07 -2.99
N ILE A 6 -16.40 17.03 -3.24
CA ILE A 6 -17.56 17.33 -2.39
C ILE A 6 -18.76 16.59 -2.98
N VAL A 7 -19.29 15.65 -2.20
CA VAL A 7 -20.31 14.66 -2.65
C VAL A 7 -21.62 14.77 -1.90
N GLY A 8 -21.75 15.71 -0.97
CA GLY A 8 -22.99 16.00 -0.26
C GLY A 8 -24.15 16.16 -1.24
N PRO A 9 -25.26 15.41 -1.07
CA PRO A 9 -26.33 15.38 -2.09
C PRO A 9 -27.19 16.65 -2.09
N ILE A 10 -27.05 17.51 -1.09
CA ILE A 10 -27.82 18.76 -0.91
C ILE A 10 -26.91 19.85 -0.34
N GLN A 11 -27.26 21.11 -0.54
CA GLN A 11 -26.53 22.29 -0.07
C GLN A 11 -25.94 22.14 1.35
N LYS A 12 -26.79 21.77 2.33
CA LYS A 12 -26.35 21.63 3.72
C LYS A 12 -25.21 20.61 3.87
N LYS A 13 -25.33 19.46 3.21
CA LYS A 13 -24.32 18.39 3.29
C LYS A 13 -23.05 18.76 2.53
N SER A 14 -23.18 19.46 1.41
CA SER A 14 -22.03 19.99 0.67
C SER A 14 -21.25 21.01 1.50
N LEU A 15 -21.92 21.89 2.25
CA LEU A 15 -21.26 22.82 3.17
C LEU A 15 -20.56 22.11 4.34
N GLU A 16 -21.17 21.05 4.88
CA GLU A 16 -20.53 20.18 5.89
C GLU A 16 -19.27 19.49 5.33
N ASP A 17 -19.34 18.94 4.12
CA ASP A 17 -18.19 18.31 3.45
C ASP A 17 -17.08 19.33 3.14
N ILE A 18 -17.42 20.56 2.69
CA ILE A 18 -16.46 21.65 2.45
C ILE A 18 -15.71 21.99 3.74
N ALA A 19 -16.44 22.20 4.83
CA ALA A 19 -15.86 22.53 6.13
C ALA A 19 -14.91 21.42 6.64
N ALA A 20 -15.26 20.15 6.40
CA ALA A 20 -14.42 19.01 6.75
C ALA A 20 -13.19 18.85 5.83
N ALA A 21 -13.32 19.20 4.56
CA ALA A 21 -12.26 19.09 3.54
C ALA A 21 -11.22 20.21 3.63
N GLU A 22 -11.63 21.43 4.01
CA GLU A 22 -10.78 22.63 4.15
C GLU A 22 -9.39 22.41 4.77
N PRO A 23 -9.25 21.77 5.95
CA PRO A 23 -7.94 21.56 6.56
C PRO A 23 -7.05 20.55 5.81
N LEU A 24 -7.63 19.71 4.95
CA LEU A 24 -6.96 18.59 4.28
C LEU A 24 -6.76 18.80 2.78
N ALA A 25 -7.50 19.71 2.16
CA ALA A 25 -7.52 19.94 0.73
C ALA A 25 -6.55 21.05 0.30
N ASP A 26 -5.95 20.87 -0.87
CA ASP A 26 -5.37 22.00 -1.62
C ASP A 26 -6.39 22.56 -2.64
N PHE A 27 -7.32 21.70 -3.10
CA PHE A 27 -8.42 22.02 -4.03
C PHE A 27 -9.70 21.31 -3.56
N LEU A 28 -10.86 21.90 -3.83
CA LEU A 28 -12.15 21.22 -3.70
C LEU A 28 -12.75 20.98 -5.09
N GLU A 29 -13.35 19.81 -5.31
CA GLU A 29 -14.15 19.54 -6.52
C GLU A 29 -15.63 19.54 -6.16
N LEU A 30 -16.38 20.55 -6.62
CA LEU A 30 -17.84 20.60 -6.48
C LEU A 30 -18.47 19.73 -7.56
N ARG A 31 -18.95 18.54 -7.18
CA ARG A 31 -19.62 17.58 -8.06
C ARG A 31 -21.12 17.90 -8.18
N LEU A 32 -21.46 18.92 -8.96
CA LEU A 32 -22.84 19.38 -9.12
C LEU A 32 -23.77 18.29 -9.68
N ASP A 33 -23.22 17.35 -10.45
CA ASP A 33 -23.98 16.20 -10.95
C ASP A 33 -24.49 15.25 -9.85
N LEU A 34 -23.94 15.33 -8.64
CA LEU A 34 -24.34 14.53 -7.47
C LEU A 34 -25.28 15.29 -6.52
N MET A 35 -25.53 16.58 -6.78
CA MET A 35 -26.32 17.44 -5.91
C MET A 35 -27.73 17.62 -6.48
N SER A 36 -28.76 17.37 -5.67
CA SER A 36 -30.14 17.60 -6.08
C SER A 36 -30.60 19.05 -5.89
N ASP A 37 -29.95 19.79 -5.00
CA ASP A 37 -30.20 21.21 -4.71
C ASP A 37 -28.91 21.88 -4.19
N TYR A 38 -28.58 23.05 -4.73
CA TYR A 38 -27.41 23.83 -4.35
C TYR A 38 -27.53 25.31 -4.71
N ASP A 39 -26.87 26.16 -3.93
CA ASP A 39 -26.55 27.55 -4.26
C ASP A 39 -25.04 27.63 -4.51
N LEU A 40 -24.68 27.78 -5.79
CA LEU A 40 -23.29 27.73 -6.23
C LEU A 40 -22.45 28.88 -5.67
N GLU A 41 -23.00 30.10 -5.58
CA GLU A 41 -22.27 31.24 -5.02
C GLU A 41 -21.98 31.02 -3.54
N ALA A 42 -22.96 30.48 -2.80
CA ALA A 42 -22.77 30.13 -1.40
C ALA A 42 -21.74 29.01 -1.20
N LEU A 43 -21.72 27.98 -2.07
CA LEU A 43 -20.71 26.91 -2.00
C LEU A 43 -19.30 27.44 -2.31
N LEU A 44 -19.16 28.28 -3.34
CA LEU A 44 -17.89 28.91 -3.69
C LEU A 44 -17.38 29.83 -2.56
N ALA A 45 -18.27 30.63 -1.97
CA ALA A 45 -17.93 31.53 -0.87
C ALA A 45 -17.58 30.82 0.44
N ALA A 46 -18.04 29.56 0.63
CA ALA A 46 -17.72 28.76 1.79
C ALA A 46 -16.29 28.17 1.78
N SER A 47 -15.64 28.16 0.61
CA SER A 47 -14.29 27.63 0.43
C SER A 47 -13.25 28.75 0.40
N THR A 48 -12.18 28.59 1.18
CA THR A 48 -10.94 29.36 1.04
C THR A 48 -9.97 28.71 0.04
N LYS A 49 -10.22 27.45 -0.34
CA LYS A 49 -9.45 26.74 -1.36
C LYS A 49 -9.98 26.99 -2.77
N PRO A 50 -9.10 26.87 -3.78
CA PRO A 50 -9.51 26.74 -5.17
C PRO A 50 -10.59 25.68 -5.42
N CYS A 51 -11.67 26.08 -6.07
CA CYS A 51 -12.78 25.21 -6.43
C CYS A 51 -12.74 24.82 -7.91
N ILE A 52 -12.84 23.52 -8.16
CA ILE A 52 -13.10 22.90 -9.45
C ILE A 52 -14.59 22.58 -9.51
N VAL A 53 -15.32 23.25 -10.40
CA VAL A 53 -16.73 22.93 -10.63
C VAL A 53 -16.84 21.88 -11.73
N THR A 54 -17.47 20.76 -11.40
CA THR A 54 -17.66 19.62 -12.28
C THR A 54 -19.15 19.30 -12.39
N ASN A 55 -19.65 19.16 -13.63
CA ASN A 55 -20.97 18.62 -13.90
C ASN A 55 -20.85 17.44 -14.87
N ARG A 56 -20.60 16.25 -14.30
CA ARG A 56 -20.14 15.07 -15.02
C ARG A 56 -21.29 14.28 -15.67
N THR A 57 -21.12 13.91 -16.93
CA THR A 57 -22.09 13.01 -17.63
C THR A 57 -22.07 11.58 -17.07
N LYS A 58 -23.18 10.83 -17.22
CA LYS A 58 -23.22 9.38 -16.87
C LYS A 58 -22.18 8.54 -17.61
N ARG A 59 -21.90 8.87 -18.87
CA ARG A 59 -20.90 8.16 -19.69
C ARG A 59 -19.49 8.31 -19.12
N GLU A 60 -19.21 9.45 -18.48
CA GLU A 60 -17.92 9.77 -17.88
C GLU A 60 -17.94 9.60 -16.34
N GLY A 61 -18.86 8.76 -15.83
CA GLY A 61 -18.91 8.36 -14.41
C GLY A 61 -19.62 9.33 -13.47
N GLY A 62 -20.37 10.29 -14.00
CA GLY A 62 -21.24 11.19 -13.25
C GLY A 62 -22.68 10.71 -13.13
N GLN A 63 -23.56 11.58 -12.64
CA GLN A 63 -25.00 11.31 -12.52
C GLN A 63 -25.89 12.29 -13.27
N PHE A 64 -25.32 13.26 -14.00
CA PHE A 64 -26.09 14.24 -14.75
C PHE A 64 -26.99 13.55 -15.80
N SER A 65 -28.25 14.00 -15.89
CA SER A 65 -29.32 13.35 -16.66
C SER A 65 -30.06 14.28 -17.64
N GLY A 66 -29.69 15.56 -17.71
CA GLY A 66 -30.29 16.54 -18.63
C GLY A 66 -29.67 16.51 -20.03
N SER A 67 -29.98 17.52 -20.86
CA SER A 67 -29.35 17.69 -22.17
C SER A 67 -27.90 18.19 -22.06
N GLU A 68 -27.10 18.01 -23.10
CA GLU A 68 -25.73 18.54 -23.12
C GLU A 68 -25.72 20.07 -23.05
N GLU A 69 -26.72 20.73 -23.63
CA GLU A 69 -26.93 22.16 -23.54
C GLU A 69 -27.16 22.62 -22.09
N ASP A 70 -28.03 21.92 -21.35
CA ASP A 70 -28.30 22.21 -19.92
C ASP A 70 -27.04 22.03 -19.08
N ARG A 71 -26.28 20.95 -19.34
CA ARG A 71 -25.03 20.65 -18.64
C ARG A 71 -24.01 21.77 -18.81
N ILE A 72 -23.89 22.25 -20.03
CA ILE A 72 -22.95 23.30 -20.44
C ILE A 72 -23.37 24.64 -19.87
N GLU A 73 -24.66 24.92 -19.81
CA GLU A 73 -25.16 26.16 -19.21
C GLU A 73 -24.82 26.23 -17.71
N ILE A 74 -24.93 25.11 -16.98
CA ILE A 74 -24.49 25.02 -15.57
C ILE A 74 -22.99 25.35 -15.44
N LEU A 75 -22.14 24.85 -16.34
CA LEU A 75 -20.71 25.14 -16.31
C LEU A 75 -20.40 26.61 -16.67
N LYS A 76 -21.18 27.24 -17.56
CA LYS A 76 -21.06 28.68 -17.83
C LYS A 76 -21.50 29.52 -16.63
N GLN A 77 -22.57 29.12 -15.95
CA GLN A 77 -23.01 29.76 -14.70
C GLN A 77 -21.91 29.68 -13.64
N ALA A 78 -21.18 28.56 -13.57
CA ALA A 78 -20.01 28.45 -12.69
C ALA A 78 -18.90 29.45 -13.01
N ILE A 79 -18.60 29.66 -14.29
CA ILE A 79 -17.64 30.71 -14.72
C ILE A 79 -18.14 32.09 -14.28
N ALA A 80 -19.43 32.38 -14.49
CA ALA A 80 -20.03 33.67 -14.12
C ALA A 80 -20.04 33.90 -12.60
N ALA A 81 -20.29 32.85 -11.82
CA ALA A 81 -20.26 32.84 -10.35
C ALA A 81 -18.83 32.94 -9.77
N GLY A 82 -17.80 32.93 -10.62
CA GLY A 82 -16.41 33.13 -10.20
C GLY A 82 -15.67 31.86 -9.79
N ALA A 83 -16.10 30.67 -10.25
CA ALA A 83 -15.34 29.45 -10.06
C ALA A 83 -13.92 29.60 -10.64
N GLU A 84 -12.89 29.19 -9.90
CA GLU A 84 -11.51 29.30 -10.39
C GLU A 84 -11.23 28.28 -11.50
N TYR A 85 -11.85 27.09 -11.42
CA TYR A 85 -11.69 26.02 -12.38
C TYR A 85 -13.05 25.44 -12.76
N VAL A 86 -13.19 25.08 -14.04
CA VAL A 86 -14.31 24.25 -14.53
C VAL A 86 -13.75 23.04 -15.24
N ASP A 87 -14.35 21.87 -15.00
CA ASP A 87 -14.00 20.61 -15.66
C ASP A 87 -15.03 20.28 -16.74
N ILE A 88 -14.56 20.15 -17.98
CA ILE A 88 -15.38 19.82 -19.16
C ILE A 88 -14.77 18.63 -19.89
N GLU A 89 -15.62 17.69 -20.32
CA GLU A 89 -15.16 16.46 -20.96
C GLU A 89 -14.83 16.68 -22.44
N THR A 90 -13.77 16.01 -22.90
CA THR A 90 -13.38 15.92 -24.33
C THR A 90 -14.47 15.34 -25.22
N SER A 91 -15.40 14.56 -24.66
CA SER A 91 -16.54 13.99 -25.36
C SER A 91 -17.66 15.00 -25.66
N THR A 92 -17.57 16.22 -25.10
CA THR A 92 -18.51 17.32 -25.38
C THR A 92 -18.49 17.69 -26.87
N PRO A 93 -19.64 17.88 -27.53
CA PRO A 93 -19.69 18.32 -28.93
C PRO A 93 -18.86 19.58 -29.18
N LYS A 94 -18.09 19.59 -30.27
CA LYS A 94 -17.14 20.66 -30.61
C LYS A 94 -17.74 22.08 -30.54
N GLN A 95 -19.01 22.23 -30.94
CA GLN A 95 -19.71 23.51 -30.92
C GLN A 95 -19.94 24.05 -29.49
N LEU A 96 -20.20 23.15 -28.53
CA LEU A 96 -20.40 23.48 -27.12
C LEU A 96 -19.09 23.59 -26.33
N LEU A 97 -18.05 22.90 -26.79
CA LEU A 97 -16.71 22.95 -26.20
C LEU A 97 -15.95 24.24 -26.57
N LYS A 98 -16.14 24.75 -27.80
CA LYS A 98 -15.44 25.93 -28.34
C LYS A 98 -15.48 27.15 -27.41
N PRO A 99 -16.63 27.55 -26.82
CA PRO A 99 -16.69 28.69 -25.90
C PRO A 99 -15.78 28.55 -24.67
N PHE A 100 -15.59 27.34 -24.15
CA PHE A 100 -14.71 27.10 -23.00
C PHE A 100 -13.24 27.15 -23.39
N LEU A 101 -12.88 26.81 -24.61
CA LEU A 101 -11.49 26.72 -25.04
C LEU A 101 -10.98 28.04 -25.63
N GLU A 102 -11.80 28.73 -26.42
CA GLU A 102 -11.36 29.85 -27.26
C GLU A 102 -11.82 31.22 -26.77
N SER A 103 -12.79 31.31 -25.86
CA SER A 103 -13.26 32.61 -25.34
C SER A 103 -12.39 33.12 -24.20
N GLU A 104 -12.33 34.44 -24.06
CA GLU A 104 -11.82 35.07 -22.85
C GLU A 104 -12.67 34.70 -21.64
N ARG A 105 -12.01 34.25 -20.59
CA ARG A 105 -12.62 33.74 -19.36
C ARG A 105 -11.68 33.97 -18.19
N LYS A 106 -12.25 34.16 -16.99
CA LYS A 106 -11.46 34.25 -15.75
C LYS A 106 -11.10 32.86 -15.21
N SER A 107 -12.01 31.90 -15.36
CA SER A 107 -11.83 30.52 -14.91
C SER A 107 -10.86 29.75 -15.82
N LYS A 108 -10.04 28.91 -15.22
CA LYS A 108 -9.21 27.94 -15.95
C LYS A 108 -10.04 26.71 -16.32
N VAL A 109 -9.74 26.12 -17.47
CA VAL A 109 -10.46 24.94 -17.97
C VAL A 109 -9.60 23.70 -17.80
N ILE A 110 -10.18 22.71 -17.10
CA ILE A 110 -9.69 21.34 -17.07
C ILE A 110 -10.42 20.57 -18.16
N LEU A 111 -9.67 20.12 -19.16
CA LEU A 111 -10.21 19.28 -20.23
C LEU A 111 -9.99 17.81 -19.88
N SER A 112 -11.08 17.09 -19.63
CA SER A 112 -11.01 15.75 -19.04
C SER A 112 -11.44 14.62 -19.97
N TYR A 113 -10.85 13.45 -19.74
CA TYR A 113 -11.18 12.19 -20.38
C TYR A 113 -11.17 11.08 -19.34
N HIS A 114 -12.21 10.26 -19.32
CA HIS A 114 -12.31 9.09 -18.45
C HIS A 114 -12.54 7.81 -19.25
N ASN A 115 -11.78 6.76 -18.91
CA ASN A 115 -12.03 5.40 -19.37
C ASN A 115 -12.15 4.47 -18.17
N PHE A 116 -13.36 3.93 -17.96
CA PHE A 116 -13.70 3.07 -16.83
C PHE A 116 -13.40 1.59 -17.09
N THR A 117 -12.95 1.24 -18.28
CA THR A 117 -12.80 -0.15 -18.72
C THR A 117 -11.35 -0.59 -18.70
N ASP A 118 -10.44 0.25 -19.20
CA ASP A 118 -9.03 -0.08 -19.36
C ASP A 118 -8.14 1.18 -19.47
N THR A 119 -6.86 0.96 -19.72
CA THR A 119 -5.89 1.98 -20.13
C THR A 119 -5.51 1.69 -21.59
N PRO A 120 -6.03 2.46 -22.56
CA PRO A 120 -5.79 2.23 -23.97
C PRO A 120 -4.31 2.24 -24.36
N GLU A 121 -3.91 1.38 -25.30
CA GLU A 121 -2.54 1.37 -25.85
C GLU A 121 -2.19 2.70 -26.53
N GLU A 122 -3.17 3.33 -27.18
CA GLU A 122 -3.01 4.61 -27.88
C GLU A 122 -3.16 5.85 -26.98
N ILE A 123 -3.01 5.71 -25.65
CA ILE A 123 -3.16 6.86 -24.73
C ILE A 123 -2.21 8.02 -25.05
N GLY A 124 -1.05 7.73 -25.65
CA GLY A 124 -0.11 8.74 -26.15
C GLY A 124 -0.70 9.60 -27.27
N HIS A 125 -1.46 8.99 -28.20
CA HIS A 125 -2.13 9.72 -29.27
C HIS A 125 -3.28 10.58 -28.74
N LEU A 126 -4.07 10.04 -27.80
CA LEU A 126 -5.09 10.82 -27.10
C LEU A 126 -4.49 12.06 -26.43
N TYR A 127 -3.38 11.90 -25.73
CA TYR A 127 -2.66 13.02 -25.11
C TYR A 127 -2.24 14.09 -26.13
N GLU A 128 -1.75 13.70 -27.30
CA GLU A 128 -1.38 14.64 -28.38
C GLU A 128 -2.59 15.42 -28.91
N LEU A 129 -3.71 14.73 -29.13
CA LEU A 129 -4.97 15.36 -29.53
C LEU A 129 -5.45 16.37 -28.47
N MET A 130 -5.33 16.00 -27.19
CA MET A 130 -5.68 16.89 -26.08
C MET A 130 -4.74 18.10 -25.96
N CYS A 131 -3.44 17.93 -26.24
CA CYS A 131 -2.48 19.04 -26.23
C CYS A 131 -2.74 20.09 -27.31
N ALA A 132 -3.34 19.69 -28.43
CA ALA A 132 -3.72 20.59 -29.52
C ALA A 132 -4.94 21.47 -29.19
N MET A 133 -5.65 21.16 -28.11
CA MET A 133 -6.78 21.96 -27.61
C MET A 133 -6.28 23.01 -26.60
N PRO A 134 -6.74 24.28 -26.65
CA PRO A 134 -6.23 25.35 -25.79
C PRO A 134 -6.85 25.33 -24.38
N ALA A 135 -6.77 24.17 -23.71
CA ALA A 135 -7.14 24.00 -22.31
C ALA A 135 -5.98 24.38 -21.39
N ASP A 136 -6.30 24.82 -20.18
CA ASP A 136 -5.30 25.23 -19.17
C ASP A 136 -4.65 24.02 -18.49
N ILE A 137 -5.43 22.95 -18.30
CA ILE A 137 -5.00 21.69 -17.67
C ILE A 137 -5.65 20.53 -18.42
N LEU A 138 -4.88 19.48 -18.68
CA LEU A 138 -5.38 18.22 -19.22
C LEU A 138 -5.65 17.24 -18.07
N LYS A 139 -6.71 16.44 -18.16
CA LYS A 139 -7.03 15.39 -17.19
C LYS A 139 -7.34 14.08 -17.92
N ILE A 140 -6.51 13.07 -17.70
CA ILE A 140 -6.66 11.73 -18.29
C ILE A 140 -6.76 10.73 -17.14
N VAL A 141 -7.92 10.09 -17.03
CA VAL A 141 -8.20 9.08 -16.00
C VAL A 141 -8.60 7.78 -16.66
N THR A 142 -7.84 6.71 -16.46
CA THR A 142 -8.11 5.39 -17.06
C THR A 142 -8.36 4.33 -16.00
N TYR A 143 -8.56 3.07 -16.37
CA TYR A 143 -8.71 1.96 -15.43
C TYR A 143 -7.51 1.01 -15.52
N ALA A 144 -6.90 0.66 -14.38
CA ALA A 144 -5.79 -0.29 -14.33
C ALA A 144 -6.31 -1.72 -14.21
N ARG A 145 -6.30 -2.47 -15.33
CA ARG A 145 -6.53 -3.92 -15.33
C ARG A 145 -5.31 -4.69 -14.86
N GLU A 146 -4.14 -4.14 -15.18
CA GLU A 146 -2.83 -4.60 -14.72
C GLU A 146 -2.10 -3.43 -14.07
N ILE A 147 -1.21 -3.72 -13.12
CA ILE A 147 -0.44 -2.68 -12.43
C ILE A 147 0.46 -1.87 -13.38
N ASN A 148 0.91 -2.49 -14.47
CA ASN A 148 1.74 -1.89 -15.51
C ASN A 148 1.03 -0.79 -16.30
N ASN A 149 -0.31 -0.74 -16.28
CA ASN A 149 -1.05 0.36 -16.88
C ASN A 149 -0.65 1.72 -16.28
N ASN A 150 -0.28 1.79 -15.00
CA ASN A 150 0.19 3.01 -14.36
C ASN A 150 1.45 3.60 -15.05
N LEU A 151 2.33 2.75 -15.61
CA LEU A 151 3.56 3.21 -16.27
C LEU A 151 3.26 4.04 -17.53
N ALA A 152 2.18 3.73 -18.25
CA ALA A 152 1.76 4.52 -19.40
C ALA A 152 1.41 5.96 -18.97
N LEU A 153 0.75 6.13 -17.82
CA LEU A 153 0.39 7.44 -17.28
C LEU A 153 1.64 8.19 -16.77
N PHE A 154 2.62 7.48 -16.19
CA PHE A 154 3.89 8.09 -15.79
C PHE A 154 4.69 8.60 -16.99
N GLU A 155 4.65 7.88 -18.11
CA GLU A 155 5.26 8.36 -19.35
C GLU A 155 4.55 9.60 -19.88
N LEU A 156 3.21 9.68 -19.80
CA LEU A 156 2.49 10.91 -20.14
C LEU A 156 2.88 12.09 -19.25
N LEU A 157 3.06 11.88 -17.95
CA LEU A 157 3.54 12.92 -17.04
C LEU A 157 4.92 13.43 -17.45
N ARG A 158 5.84 12.50 -17.78
CA ARG A 158 7.18 12.85 -18.28
C ARG A 158 7.12 13.65 -19.58
N ARG A 159 6.23 13.28 -20.51
CA ARG A 159 5.98 14.03 -21.76
C ARG A 159 5.40 15.41 -21.47
N SER A 160 4.37 15.50 -20.61
CA SER A 160 3.73 16.77 -20.25
C SER A 160 4.69 17.80 -19.67
N LYS A 161 5.69 17.36 -18.90
CA LYS A 161 6.75 18.23 -18.40
C LYS A 161 7.64 18.80 -19.52
N LYS A 162 7.90 18.03 -20.58
CA LYS A 162 8.67 18.51 -21.75
C LYS A 162 7.86 19.46 -22.62
N ASP A 163 6.56 19.22 -22.71
CA ASP A 163 5.63 20.00 -23.53
C ASP A 163 5.13 21.27 -22.79
N ASP A 164 5.59 21.51 -21.56
CA ASP A 164 5.12 22.57 -20.65
C ASP A 164 3.58 22.56 -20.46
N LYS A 165 3.02 21.35 -20.33
CA LYS A 165 1.59 21.12 -20.12
C LYS A 165 1.32 20.66 -18.69
N LYS A 166 0.27 21.21 -18.08
CA LYS A 166 -0.27 20.71 -16.81
C LYS A 166 -1.15 19.51 -17.09
N LEU A 167 -0.81 18.37 -16.46
CA LEU A 167 -1.52 17.11 -16.65
C LEU A 167 -1.92 16.50 -15.30
N ILE A 168 -3.18 16.08 -15.20
CA ILE A 168 -3.68 15.18 -14.17
C ILE A 168 -3.80 13.79 -14.83
N ALA A 169 -2.94 12.84 -14.47
CA ALA A 169 -2.92 11.50 -15.07
C ALA A 169 -3.05 10.45 -13.97
N LEU A 170 -4.16 9.69 -13.97
CA LEU A 170 -4.49 8.73 -12.91
C LEU A 170 -5.10 7.44 -13.48
N CYS A 171 -4.90 6.34 -12.76
CA CYS A 171 -5.63 5.10 -12.95
C CYS A 171 -6.65 4.89 -11.82
N MET A 172 -7.79 4.33 -12.17
CA MET A 172 -8.82 3.80 -11.30
C MET A 172 -8.57 2.32 -11.00
N GLY A 173 -9.25 1.83 -9.97
CA GLY A 173 -9.17 0.44 -9.49
C GLY A 173 -8.04 0.24 -8.48
N GLU A 174 -8.06 -0.89 -7.77
CA GLU A 174 -7.05 -1.21 -6.73
C GLU A 174 -5.63 -1.20 -7.29
N LYS A 175 -5.41 -1.73 -8.49
CA LYS A 175 -4.11 -1.69 -9.17
C LYS A 175 -3.70 -0.28 -9.60
N GLY A 176 -4.66 0.66 -9.67
CA GLY A 176 -4.45 2.05 -10.05
C GLY A 176 -4.04 2.98 -8.89
N GLU A 177 -4.14 2.51 -7.64
CA GLU A 177 -3.76 3.28 -6.44
C GLU A 177 -2.35 3.86 -6.52
N VAL A 178 -1.43 3.10 -7.15
CA VAL A 178 -0.04 3.50 -7.39
C VAL A 178 0.04 4.86 -8.10
N SER A 179 -0.75 5.09 -9.14
CA SER A 179 -0.77 6.39 -9.82
C SER A 179 -1.31 7.52 -8.95
N ARG A 180 -2.27 7.26 -8.06
CA ARG A 180 -2.82 8.30 -7.18
C ARG A 180 -1.79 8.81 -6.18
N ILE A 181 -0.81 7.99 -5.83
CA ILE A 181 0.30 8.35 -4.96
C ILE A 181 1.44 8.98 -5.77
N LEU A 182 1.88 8.33 -6.84
CA LEU A 182 3.10 8.72 -7.55
C LEU A 182 2.89 9.83 -8.57
N SER A 183 1.72 9.93 -9.22
CA SER A 183 1.47 10.98 -10.22
C SER A 183 1.79 12.39 -9.72
N PRO A 184 1.29 12.86 -8.55
CA PRO A 184 1.66 14.20 -8.06
C PRO A 184 3.16 14.35 -7.76
N LEU A 185 3.86 13.27 -7.41
CA LEU A 185 5.30 13.27 -7.16
C LEU A 185 6.14 13.25 -8.46
N LEU A 186 5.56 12.74 -9.55
CA LEU A 186 6.18 12.63 -10.88
C LEU A 186 5.80 13.80 -11.82
N GLY A 187 5.21 14.87 -11.28
CA GLY A 187 4.88 16.10 -12.03
C GLY A 187 3.40 16.26 -12.38
N GLY A 188 2.53 15.36 -11.93
CA GLY A 188 1.09 15.52 -12.05
C GLY A 188 0.57 16.73 -11.28
N PHE A 189 -0.36 17.47 -11.90
CA PHE A 189 -0.87 18.73 -11.35
C PHE A 189 -1.55 18.52 -9.99
N LEU A 190 -2.40 17.50 -9.86
CA LEU A 190 -3.01 17.09 -8.59
C LEU A 190 -3.37 15.60 -8.60
N THR A 191 -3.69 15.08 -7.42
CA THR A 191 -4.37 13.80 -7.22
C THR A 191 -5.70 14.02 -6.51
N PHE A 192 -6.60 13.04 -6.57
CA PHE A 192 -7.88 13.09 -5.87
C PHE A 192 -7.87 12.18 -4.65
N GLY A 193 -8.22 12.73 -3.49
CA GLY A 193 -8.37 12.00 -2.23
C GLY A 193 -9.80 12.04 -1.72
N SER A 194 -10.30 10.94 -1.16
CA SER A 194 -11.61 10.94 -0.50
C SER A 194 -11.52 11.68 0.84
N LEU A 195 -12.63 12.21 1.33
CA LEU A 195 -12.66 12.86 2.65
C LEU A 195 -12.41 11.84 3.76
N GLU A 196 -13.08 10.69 3.66
CA GLU A 196 -12.98 9.56 4.57
C GLU A 196 -13.27 8.26 3.81
N THR A 197 -12.96 7.12 4.45
CA THR A 197 -13.27 5.80 3.89
C THR A 197 -14.78 5.65 3.70
N GLY A 198 -15.22 5.26 2.50
CA GLY A 198 -16.63 5.15 2.12
C GLY A 198 -17.21 6.38 1.43
N LYS A 199 -16.46 7.49 1.35
CA LYS A 199 -16.81 8.69 0.56
C LYS A 199 -16.00 8.82 -0.74
N GLU A 200 -15.56 7.70 -1.31
CA GLU A 200 -14.84 7.69 -2.58
C GLU A 200 -15.78 8.01 -3.77
N THR A 201 -15.31 8.84 -4.70
CA THR A 201 -16.02 9.12 -5.97
C THR A 201 -15.55 8.26 -7.13
N ALA A 202 -14.47 7.50 -6.95
CA ALA A 202 -13.90 6.64 -7.97
C ALA A 202 -13.21 5.41 -7.36
N PRO A 203 -13.20 4.25 -8.04
CA PRO A 203 -12.51 3.05 -7.57
C PRO A 203 -11.02 3.29 -7.30
N GLY A 204 -10.52 2.72 -6.20
CA GLY A 204 -9.13 2.83 -5.76
C GLY A 204 -8.74 4.22 -5.24
N GLN A 205 -9.70 5.07 -4.87
CA GLN A 205 -9.38 6.37 -4.27
C GLN A 205 -8.90 6.20 -2.82
N ILE A 206 -7.83 6.90 -2.49
CA ILE A 206 -7.20 6.87 -1.17
C ILE A 206 -7.72 8.07 -0.36
N THR A 207 -7.87 7.93 0.95
CA THR A 207 -8.26 9.06 1.79
C THR A 207 -7.21 10.17 1.75
N SER A 208 -7.68 11.41 1.85
CA SER A 208 -6.84 12.61 1.78
C SER A 208 -5.83 12.66 2.94
N SER A 209 -6.22 12.18 4.12
CA SER A 209 -5.31 12.01 5.27
C SER A 209 -4.18 11.02 4.98
N LYS A 210 -4.46 9.86 4.37
CA LYS A 210 -3.41 8.90 4.00
C LYS A 210 -2.46 9.50 2.94
N LEU A 211 -3.00 10.17 1.92
CA LEU A 211 -2.20 10.85 0.89
C LEU A 211 -1.29 11.93 1.48
N ARG A 212 -1.83 12.76 2.39
CA ARG A 212 -1.10 13.88 3.00
C ARG A 212 -0.11 13.44 4.07
N ASP A 213 -0.53 12.61 5.02
CA ASP A 213 0.23 12.37 6.25
C ASP A 213 1.14 11.15 6.18
N ILE A 214 0.75 10.13 5.40
CA ILE A 214 1.52 8.89 5.24
C ILE A 214 2.36 8.99 3.97
N TYR A 215 1.72 9.15 2.82
CA TYR A 215 2.44 9.19 1.54
C TYR A 215 3.10 10.53 1.25
N ARG A 216 2.74 11.59 1.99
CA ARG A 216 3.38 12.90 1.93
C ARG A 216 3.40 13.46 0.50
N VAL A 217 2.29 13.30 -0.23
CA VAL A 217 2.22 13.66 -1.67
C VAL A 217 2.26 15.17 -1.93
N CYS A 218 2.09 15.99 -0.89
CA CYS A 218 2.17 17.44 -0.95
C CYS A 218 3.53 18.00 -0.50
N ASP A 219 4.41 17.16 0.05
CA ASP A 219 5.74 17.59 0.48
C ASP A 219 6.58 17.92 -0.76
N LYS A 220 7.34 19.01 -0.70
CA LYS A 220 8.30 19.36 -1.74
C LYS A 220 9.47 18.37 -1.71
N ARG A 221 9.79 17.77 -2.86
CA ARG A 221 10.90 16.82 -3.00
C ARG A 221 11.72 17.20 -4.22
N ASP A 222 13.01 17.45 -4.01
CA ASP A 222 13.96 17.64 -5.11
C ASP A 222 14.34 16.30 -5.76
N SER A 223 14.45 15.27 -4.92
CA SER A 223 14.68 13.88 -5.32
C SER A 223 14.10 12.94 -4.26
N PHE A 224 13.69 11.76 -4.67
CA PHE A 224 13.22 10.70 -3.76
C PHE A 224 13.41 9.34 -4.40
N LYS A 225 13.55 8.32 -3.56
CA LYS A 225 13.56 6.92 -3.95
C LYS A 225 12.19 6.29 -3.74
N ILE A 226 11.84 5.31 -4.57
CA ILE A 226 10.60 4.55 -4.45
C ILE A 226 10.94 3.16 -3.94
N TYR A 227 10.35 2.84 -2.79
CA TYR A 227 10.31 1.52 -2.19
C TYR A 227 8.87 1.00 -2.20
N GLY A 228 8.67 -0.29 -1.94
CA GLY A 228 7.32 -0.78 -1.77
C GLY A 228 7.20 -2.24 -1.38
N VAL A 229 5.97 -2.71 -1.30
CA VAL A 229 5.64 -4.12 -1.08
C VAL A 229 4.91 -4.68 -2.29
N ILE A 230 5.34 -5.85 -2.77
CA ILE A 230 4.58 -6.64 -3.76
C ILE A 230 3.86 -7.80 -3.07
N GLY A 231 2.62 -8.07 -3.49
CA GLY A 231 1.84 -9.21 -2.98
C GLY A 231 0.45 -9.30 -3.60
N ASN A 232 -0.23 -10.42 -3.32
CA ASN A 232 -1.62 -10.64 -3.71
C ASN A 232 -2.36 -11.52 -2.67
N PRO A 233 -3.21 -10.96 -1.80
CA PRO A 233 -3.53 -9.53 -1.68
C PRO A 233 -2.43 -8.71 -0.99
N VAL A 234 -2.30 -7.43 -1.34
CA VAL A 234 -1.33 -6.50 -0.73
C VAL A 234 -1.91 -5.62 0.39
N TYR A 235 -3.23 -5.40 0.39
CA TYR A 235 -3.91 -4.46 1.32
C TYR A 235 -3.76 -4.80 2.81
N LYS A 236 -3.37 -6.05 3.14
CA LYS A 236 -3.13 -6.49 4.51
C LYS A 236 -1.78 -6.03 5.07
N SER A 237 -0.89 -5.50 4.24
CA SER A 237 0.45 -5.09 4.65
C SER A 237 0.42 -3.74 5.37
N MET A 238 1.02 -3.67 6.57
CA MET A 238 1.31 -2.41 7.26
C MET A 238 2.66 -1.80 6.82
N GLY A 239 3.32 -2.37 5.81
CA GLY A 239 4.62 -1.91 5.30
C GLY A 239 4.60 -0.44 4.85
N TYR A 240 3.52 -0.01 4.20
CA TYR A 240 3.36 1.39 3.77
C TYR A 240 3.30 2.36 4.95
N LEU A 241 2.71 1.96 6.07
CA LEU A 241 2.59 2.82 7.24
C LEU A 241 3.93 2.90 7.97
N ILE A 242 4.54 1.75 8.28
CA ILE A 242 5.76 1.67 9.09
C ILE A 242 6.96 2.34 8.38
N HIS A 243 7.15 2.08 7.09
CA HIS A 243 8.31 2.59 6.34
C HIS A 243 8.19 4.07 6.02
N ASN A 244 7.01 4.58 5.63
CA ASN A 244 6.86 6.03 5.41
C ASN A 244 7.02 6.83 6.70
N ARG A 245 6.56 6.31 7.85
CA ARG A 245 6.81 6.94 9.16
C ARG A 245 8.30 6.93 9.50
N ALA A 246 9.00 5.82 9.26
CA ALA A 246 10.44 5.73 9.46
C ALA A 246 11.22 6.69 8.55
N PHE A 247 10.85 6.81 7.26
CA PHE A 247 11.46 7.79 6.35
C PHE A 247 11.23 9.23 6.82
N LYS A 248 10.03 9.55 7.31
CA LYS A 248 9.73 10.87 7.87
C LYS A 248 10.58 11.18 9.10
N GLU A 249 10.73 10.22 10.01
CA GLU A 249 11.51 10.38 11.25
C GLU A 249 12.97 10.73 10.97
N ILE A 250 13.58 10.12 9.95
CA ILE A 250 14.97 10.41 9.57
C ILE A 250 15.11 11.59 8.59
N GLY A 251 14.03 12.32 8.31
CA GLY A 251 14.03 13.43 7.36
C GLY A 251 14.23 13.01 5.89
N SER A 252 13.99 11.74 5.55
CA SER A 252 14.06 11.25 4.17
C SER A 252 12.79 11.61 3.38
N ASN A 253 13.00 12.02 2.13
CA ASN A 253 11.97 12.27 1.13
C ASN A 253 11.52 10.99 0.41
N ASP A 254 12.10 9.84 0.74
CA ASP A 254 11.76 8.56 0.13
C ASP A 254 10.32 8.15 0.44
N ILE A 255 9.77 7.28 -0.41
CA ILE A 255 8.40 6.80 -0.29
C ILE A 255 8.34 5.28 -0.34
N TYR A 256 7.41 4.73 0.42
CA TYR A 256 7.05 3.32 0.36
C TYR A 256 5.60 3.15 -0.10
N ILE A 257 5.34 2.32 -1.12
CA ILE A 257 3.98 2.11 -1.63
C ILE A 257 3.60 0.64 -1.81
N PRO A 258 2.32 0.28 -1.66
CA PRO A 258 1.84 -1.06 -1.98
C PRO A 258 1.66 -1.24 -3.49
N PHE A 259 2.05 -2.41 -3.99
CA PHE A 259 1.89 -2.85 -5.37
C PHE A 259 1.07 -4.16 -5.40
N LEU A 260 -0.17 -4.10 -5.90
CA LEU A 260 -1.00 -5.29 -6.12
C LEU A 260 -0.58 -5.97 -7.42
N VAL A 261 0.15 -7.09 -7.31
CA VAL A 261 0.81 -7.75 -8.44
C VAL A 261 0.14 -9.09 -8.73
N ASP A 262 -0.08 -9.42 -10.01
CA ASP A 262 -0.52 -10.76 -10.42
C ASP A 262 0.64 -11.60 -10.98
N ASN A 263 1.51 -10.97 -11.76
CA ASN A 263 2.69 -11.60 -12.37
C ASN A 263 3.95 -10.83 -11.93
N VAL A 264 4.73 -11.46 -11.05
CA VAL A 264 5.93 -10.84 -10.47
C VAL A 264 7.05 -10.61 -11.49
N GLU A 265 7.20 -11.47 -12.49
CA GLU A 265 8.23 -11.33 -13.53
C GLU A 265 7.96 -10.10 -14.40
N LYS A 266 6.73 -9.98 -14.91
CA LYS A 266 6.30 -8.81 -15.70
C LYS A 266 6.37 -7.53 -14.88
N PHE A 267 5.92 -7.57 -13.63
CA PHE A 267 6.05 -6.42 -12.73
C PHE A 267 7.52 -6.02 -12.56
N PHE A 268 8.38 -6.95 -12.17
CA PHE A 268 9.77 -6.64 -11.87
C PHE A 268 10.52 -6.10 -13.09
N LYS A 269 10.32 -6.71 -14.25
CA LYS A 269 10.92 -6.26 -15.51
C LYS A 269 10.59 -4.80 -15.84
N GLU A 270 9.34 -4.39 -15.64
CA GLU A 270 8.87 -3.07 -16.06
C GLU A 270 8.97 -2.00 -14.96
N PHE A 271 8.80 -2.36 -13.68
CA PHE A 271 8.85 -1.43 -12.56
C PHE A 271 10.24 -1.30 -11.94
N SER A 272 11.13 -2.29 -12.06
CA SER A 272 12.46 -2.21 -11.45
C SER A 272 13.20 -0.91 -11.75
N PRO A 273 13.15 -0.28 -12.95
CA PRO A 273 13.84 0.99 -13.20
C PRO A 273 13.39 2.17 -12.32
N TYR A 274 12.21 2.09 -11.71
CA TYR A 274 11.65 3.13 -10.84
C TYR A 274 11.92 2.87 -9.36
N LEU A 275 12.43 1.69 -9.01
CA LEU A 275 12.49 1.18 -7.64
C LEU A 275 13.92 1.11 -7.12
N GLU A 276 14.05 1.27 -5.80
CA GLU A 276 15.32 1.15 -5.06
C GLU A 276 15.31 0.00 -4.05
N GLY A 277 14.14 -0.58 -3.78
CA GLY A 277 14.00 -1.77 -2.96
C GLY A 277 12.54 -2.22 -2.84
N LEU A 278 12.34 -3.50 -2.56
CA LEU A 278 11.02 -4.09 -2.38
C LEU A 278 10.98 -5.00 -1.16
N SER A 279 9.91 -4.94 -0.39
CA SER A 279 9.44 -6.09 0.37
C SER A 279 8.65 -7.01 -0.54
N VAL A 280 8.79 -8.30 -0.35
CA VAL A 280 8.07 -9.34 -1.08
C VAL A 280 7.26 -10.14 -0.08
N THR A 281 5.94 -10.17 -0.26
CA THR A 281 5.04 -11.01 0.52
C THR A 281 4.40 -12.09 -0.35
N MET A 282 3.54 -12.90 0.26
CA MET A 282 2.80 -13.97 -0.41
C MET A 282 2.08 -13.44 -1.67
N PRO A 283 2.09 -14.20 -2.79
CA PRO A 283 2.71 -15.51 -2.98
C PRO A 283 4.16 -15.48 -3.51
N PHE A 284 4.75 -14.30 -3.73
CA PHE A 284 5.90 -14.15 -4.62
C PHE A 284 7.30 -14.38 -4.03
N LYS A 285 7.40 -14.81 -2.76
CA LYS A 285 8.70 -14.94 -2.07
C LYS A 285 9.64 -15.96 -2.73
N GLU A 286 9.10 -16.99 -3.36
CA GLU A 286 9.89 -17.98 -4.09
C GLU A 286 10.10 -17.54 -5.54
N ASP A 287 9.03 -17.07 -6.21
CA ASP A 287 9.07 -16.68 -7.62
C ASP A 287 10.07 -15.57 -7.92
N ILE A 288 10.21 -14.59 -7.01
CA ILE A 288 11.09 -13.42 -7.19
C ILE A 288 12.59 -13.79 -7.29
N ILE A 289 12.97 -14.98 -6.82
CA ILE A 289 14.37 -15.46 -6.79
C ILE A 289 14.99 -15.42 -8.18
N SER A 290 14.23 -15.81 -9.20
CA SER A 290 14.74 -15.90 -10.58
C SER A 290 15.07 -14.54 -11.21
N MET A 291 14.67 -13.43 -10.59
CA MET A 291 14.92 -12.07 -11.03
C MET A 291 16.09 -11.40 -10.31
N MET A 292 16.71 -12.08 -9.33
CA MET A 292 17.83 -11.54 -8.56
C MET A 292 19.16 -11.85 -9.24
N ASP A 293 20.09 -10.89 -9.25
CA ASP A 293 21.46 -11.10 -9.71
C ASP A 293 22.31 -11.80 -8.64
N GLU A 294 22.07 -11.46 -7.38
CA GLU A 294 22.69 -12.09 -6.21
C GLU A 294 21.64 -12.45 -5.16
N ILE A 295 21.92 -13.49 -4.38
CA ILE A 295 21.05 -13.91 -3.27
C ILE A 295 21.94 -14.15 -2.06
N ASP A 296 21.51 -13.62 -0.91
CA ASP A 296 22.15 -13.86 0.38
C ASP A 296 22.15 -15.36 0.73
N GLU A 297 23.22 -15.84 1.36
CA GLU A 297 23.43 -17.25 1.67
C GLU A 297 22.26 -17.84 2.46
N MET A 298 21.76 -17.09 3.44
CA MET A 298 20.60 -17.50 4.24
C MET A 298 19.33 -17.57 3.39
N ALA A 299 19.12 -16.63 2.47
CA ALA A 299 17.96 -16.64 1.59
C ALA A 299 18.01 -17.80 0.58
N ILE A 300 19.20 -18.20 0.11
CA ILE A 300 19.40 -19.40 -0.72
C ILE A 300 18.98 -20.66 0.06
N LYS A 301 19.49 -20.82 1.29
CA LYS A 301 19.17 -21.98 2.14
C LYS A 301 17.68 -22.07 2.47
N ILE A 302 17.04 -20.92 2.75
CA ILE A 302 15.58 -20.86 2.97
C ILE A 302 14.82 -21.10 1.65
N GLY A 303 15.40 -20.76 0.50
CA GLY A 303 14.73 -20.80 -0.80
C GLY A 303 13.58 -19.80 -0.90
N ALA A 304 13.69 -18.65 -0.22
CA ALA A 304 12.70 -17.58 -0.28
C ALA A 304 13.33 -16.21 -0.03
N VAL A 305 12.93 -15.20 -0.81
CA VAL A 305 13.34 -13.80 -0.70
C VAL A 305 12.14 -12.96 -0.28
N ASN A 306 12.25 -12.24 0.84
CA ASN A 306 11.22 -11.28 1.29
C ASN A 306 11.69 -9.82 1.13
N THR A 307 12.95 -9.59 0.76
CA THR A 307 13.57 -8.27 0.72
C THR A 307 14.50 -8.18 -0.48
N VAL A 308 14.22 -7.26 -1.37
CA VAL A 308 15.01 -6.99 -2.58
C VAL A 308 15.67 -5.62 -2.41
N VAL A 309 16.97 -5.56 -2.68
CA VAL A 309 17.80 -4.37 -2.51
C VAL A 309 18.51 -4.07 -3.82
N ARG A 310 18.48 -2.82 -4.27
CA ARG A 310 19.27 -2.38 -5.42
C ARG A 310 20.75 -2.26 -5.01
N GLU A 311 21.63 -2.98 -5.71
CA GLU A 311 23.09 -2.90 -5.53
C GLU A 311 23.76 -2.54 -6.85
N GLY A 312 24.11 -1.26 -7.00
CA GLY A 312 24.64 -0.73 -8.27
C GLY A 312 23.61 -0.87 -9.40
N LYS A 313 23.95 -1.66 -10.43
CA LYS A 313 23.05 -1.95 -11.56
C LYS A 313 22.18 -3.20 -11.34
N GLY A 314 22.52 -4.03 -10.36
CA GLY A 314 21.84 -5.30 -10.09
C GLY A 314 20.95 -5.27 -8.86
N TRP A 315 20.39 -6.43 -8.57
CA TRP A 315 19.45 -6.68 -7.50
C TRP A 315 19.90 -7.84 -6.62
N LYS A 316 19.85 -7.62 -5.31
CA LYS A 316 20.19 -8.62 -4.31
C LYS A 316 18.98 -9.02 -3.47
N GLY A 317 18.74 -10.31 -3.36
CA GLY A 317 17.67 -10.91 -2.57
C GLY A 317 18.13 -11.30 -1.16
N TYR A 318 17.34 -10.94 -0.15
CA TYR A 318 17.55 -11.25 1.26
C TYR A 318 16.28 -11.85 1.90
N ASN A 319 16.46 -12.47 3.06
CA ASN A 319 15.36 -12.95 3.91
C ASN A 319 15.45 -12.35 5.32
N THR A 320 14.76 -11.22 5.52
CA THR A 320 14.71 -10.52 6.80
C THR A 320 13.71 -11.13 7.79
N ASP A 321 12.84 -12.05 7.37
CA ASP A 321 11.95 -12.78 8.29
C ASP A 321 12.77 -13.66 9.24
N CYS A 322 13.73 -14.42 8.69
CA CYS A 322 14.67 -15.21 9.48
C CYS A 322 15.50 -14.33 10.41
N MET A 323 16.10 -13.26 9.87
CA MET A 323 16.88 -12.30 10.67
C MET A 323 16.06 -11.69 11.80
N GLY A 324 14.81 -11.30 11.52
CA GLY A 324 13.91 -10.67 12.48
C GLY A 324 13.51 -11.61 13.61
N ALA A 325 13.17 -12.86 13.28
CA ALA A 325 12.84 -13.88 14.27
C ALA A 325 14.03 -14.22 15.18
N LEU A 326 15.20 -14.49 14.59
CA LEU A 326 16.41 -14.80 15.36
C LEU A 326 16.80 -13.65 16.29
N LYS A 327 16.77 -12.41 15.79
CA LYS A 327 17.05 -11.22 16.61
C LYS A 327 16.08 -11.09 17.79
N ALA A 328 14.83 -11.52 17.65
CA ALA A 328 13.87 -11.51 18.75
C ALA A 328 14.14 -12.63 19.76
N ILE A 329 14.42 -13.85 19.29
CA ILE A 329 14.65 -15.03 20.13
C ILE A 329 15.97 -14.94 20.89
N GLU A 330 17.06 -14.55 20.22
CA GLU A 330 18.42 -14.51 20.77
C GLU A 330 18.60 -13.44 21.87
N LYS A 331 17.68 -12.47 21.99
CA LYS A 331 17.64 -11.56 23.15
C LYS A 331 17.39 -12.28 24.47
N HIS A 332 16.79 -13.48 24.42
CA HIS A 332 16.32 -14.20 25.60
C HIS A 332 17.00 -15.56 25.80
N VAL A 333 17.55 -16.15 24.74
CA VAL A 333 18.16 -17.48 24.81
C VAL A 333 19.25 -17.66 23.76
N ASP A 334 20.39 -18.26 24.14
CA ASP A 334 21.35 -18.81 23.17
C ASP A 334 20.80 -20.14 22.65
N LEU A 335 20.57 -20.21 21.33
CA LEU A 335 19.96 -21.36 20.66
C LEU A 335 20.88 -22.59 20.58
N LYS A 336 22.20 -22.42 20.78
CA LYS A 336 23.15 -23.51 20.65
C LYS A 336 22.83 -24.66 21.61
N ASN A 337 22.67 -25.87 21.08
CA ASN A 337 22.31 -27.10 21.78
C ASN A 337 20.94 -27.09 22.50
N LYS A 338 20.08 -26.10 22.26
CA LYS A 338 18.72 -26.05 22.84
C LYS A 338 17.75 -26.94 22.09
N ASN A 339 16.77 -27.49 22.79
CA ASN A 339 15.68 -28.23 22.17
C ASN A 339 14.59 -27.25 21.72
N VAL A 340 14.40 -27.12 20.41
CA VAL A 340 13.48 -26.17 19.78
C VAL A 340 12.33 -26.91 19.12
N LEU A 341 11.10 -26.65 19.58
CA LEU A 341 9.89 -27.15 18.95
C LEU A 341 9.32 -26.11 17.98
N ILE A 342 9.21 -26.46 16.69
CA ILE A 342 8.60 -25.63 15.66
C ILE A 342 7.21 -26.18 15.31
N ILE A 343 6.20 -25.35 15.52
CA ILE A 343 4.81 -25.68 15.18
C ILE A 343 4.44 -25.11 13.81
N GLY A 344 4.00 -26.00 12.90
CA GLY A 344 3.71 -25.66 11.52
C GLY A 344 4.89 -25.93 10.56
N ALA A 345 4.57 -26.00 9.27
CA ALA A 345 5.52 -26.33 8.20
C ALA A 345 5.37 -25.43 6.96
N GLY A 346 4.94 -24.18 7.17
CA GLY A 346 4.81 -23.16 6.12
C GLY A 346 6.07 -22.32 5.93
N GLY A 347 5.99 -21.28 5.08
CA GLY A 347 7.13 -20.40 4.79
C GLY A 347 7.78 -19.74 6.02
N THR A 348 6.99 -19.34 7.02
CA THR A 348 7.52 -18.83 8.30
C THR A 348 8.30 -19.91 9.05
N ALA A 349 7.81 -21.15 9.09
CA ALA A 349 8.50 -22.27 9.73
C ALA A 349 9.82 -22.59 9.02
N LYS A 350 9.83 -22.54 7.68
CA LYS A 350 11.03 -22.72 6.86
C LYS A 350 12.08 -21.64 7.15
N ALA A 351 11.67 -20.37 7.12
CA ALA A 351 12.58 -19.25 7.35
C ALA A 351 13.18 -19.25 8.76
N ILE A 352 12.34 -19.37 9.79
CA ILE A 352 12.80 -19.38 11.19
C ILE A 352 13.57 -20.67 11.50
N GLY A 353 13.08 -21.81 11.01
CA GLY A 353 13.70 -23.11 11.22
C GLY A 353 15.11 -23.20 10.64
N GLN A 354 15.34 -22.69 9.43
CA GLN A 354 16.68 -22.62 8.86
C GLN A 354 17.62 -21.78 9.73
N GLY A 355 17.15 -20.62 10.19
CA GLY A 355 17.91 -19.77 11.09
C GLY A 355 18.29 -20.48 12.39
N VAL A 356 17.34 -21.21 12.98
CA VAL A 356 17.55 -21.99 14.21
C VAL A 356 18.53 -23.14 13.99
N TYR A 357 18.46 -23.82 12.85
CA TYR A 357 19.37 -24.91 12.47
C TYR A 357 20.82 -24.41 12.40
N GLU A 358 21.06 -23.27 11.75
CA GLU A 358 22.40 -22.67 11.62
C GLU A 358 23.01 -22.23 12.96
N LYS A 359 22.18 -22.03 13.99
CA LYS A 359 22.62 -21.73 15.36
C LYS A 359 22.97 -22.98 16.18
N GLY A 360 22.79 -24.18 15.62
CA GLY A 360 23.15 -25.45 16.25
C GLY A 360 22.13 -25.94 17.30
N ALA A 361 20.86 -25.58 17.13
CA ALA A 361 19.78 -26.11 17.95
C ALA A 361 19.37 -27.53 17.54
N LYS A 362 18.76 -28.28 18.46
CA LYS A 362 18.12 -29.56 18.19
C LYS A 362 16.66 -29.31 17.88
N ILE A 363 16.25 -29.53 16.63
CA ILE A 363 14.93 -29.14 16.15
C ILE A 363 13.98 -30.33 16.16
N THR A 364 12.77 -30.08 16.66
CA THR A 364 11.59 -30.93 16.45
C THR A 364 10.55 -30.15 15.68
N VAL A 365 10.08 -30.68 14.55
CA VAL A 365 9.01 -30.11 13.72
C VAL A 365 7.73 -30.89 13.93
N THR A 366 6.63 -30.20 14.12
CA THR A 366 5.31 -30.83 14.25
C THR A 366 4.57 -30.91 12.92
N TYR A 367 3.71 -31.91 12.79
CA TYR A 367 2.65 -31.93 11.77
C TYR A 367 1.27 -32.17 12.42
N ASN A 368 0.23 -31.78 11.70
CA ASN A 368 -1.16 -32.10 12.04
C ASN A 368 -1.81 -32.88 10.88
N ARG A 369 -2.62 -32.23 10.04
CA ARG A 369 -3.28 -32.88 8.90
C ARG A 369 -2.33 -33.17 7.72
N ASP A 370 -1.39 -32.27 7.46
CA ASP A 370 -0.46 -32.35 6.35
C ASP A 370 0.90 -32.90 6.83
N LYS A 371 0.99 -34.24 6.92
CA LYS A 371 2.19 -34.93 7.37
C LYS A 371 3.35 -34.78 6.39
N GLU A 372 3.06 -34.66 5.09
CA GLU A 372 4.08 -34.57 4.04
C GLU A 372 4.91 -33.30 4.17
N LYS A 373 4.26 -32.14 4.38
CA LYS A 373 5.00 -30.88 4.61
C LYS A 373 5.89 -30.92 5.85
N GLY A 374 5.39 -31.50 6.94
CA GLY A 374 6.18 -31.66 8.17
C GLY A 374 7.40 -32.56 7.97
N ILE A 375 7.24 -33.68 7.24
CA ILE A 375 8.36 -34.56 6.88
C ILE A 375 9.37 -33.84 5.98
N GLN A 376 8.89 -33.10 4.98
CA GLN A 376 9.75 -32.37 4.06
C GLN A 376 10.60 -31.33 4.81
N LEU A 377 9.97 -30.48 5.63
CA LEU A 377 10.69 -29.51 6.46
C LEU A 377 11.63 -30.21 7.45
N GLY A 378 11.21 -31.33 8.02
CA GLY A 378 12.05 -32.11 8.92
C GLY A 378 13.32 -32.63 8.25
N ARG A 379 13.26 -33.05 6.99
CA ARG A 379 14.44 -33.45 6.21
C ARG A 379 15.35 -32.26 5.91
N GLU A 380 14.78 -31.12 5.53
CA GLU A 380 15.52 -29.90 5.22
C GLU A 380 16.31 -29.37 6.44
N LEU A 381 15.75 -29.53 7.65
CA LEU A 381 16.34 -29.02 8.90
C LEU A 381 17.04 -30.10 9.74
N GLU A 382 17.20 -31.33 9.22
CA GLU A 382 17.68 -32.49 9.98
C GLU A 382 16.95 -32.68 11.34
N ALA A 383 15.65 -32.37 11.35
CA ALA A 383 14.83 -32.29 12.54
C ALA A 383 14.06 -33.59 12.79
N LYS A 384 13.79 -33.86 14.08
CA LYS A 384 12.82 -34.88 14.48
C LYS A 384 11.42 -34.43 14.05
N VAL A 385 10.61 -35.33 13.50
CA VAL A 385 9.24 -35.02 13.07
C VAL A 385 8.25 -35.75 13.96
N VAL A 386 7.32 -35.03 14.56
CA VAL A 386 6.32 -35.59 15.50
C VAL A 386 4.91 -35.13 15.17
N SER A 387 3.91 -35.94 15.52
CA SER A 387 2.52 -35.49 15.53
C SER A 387 2.34 -34.44 16.61
N ILE A 388 1.60 -33.35 16.32
CA ILE A 388 1.24 -32.34 17.33
C ILE A 388 0.50 -32.96 18.54
N GLN A 389 -0.12 -34.13 18.37
CA GLN A 389 -0.83 -34.85 19.43
C GLN A 389 0.10 -35.64 20.37
N GLU A 390 1.38 -35.82 20.01
CA GLU A 390 2.34 -36.68 20.71
C GLU A 390 3.44 -35.88 21.44
N ILE A 391 3.30 -34.57 21.51
CA ILE A 391 4.33 -33.62 22.00
C ILE A 391 4.54 -33.64 23.51
N ASP A 392 3.63 -34.23 24.28
CA ASP A 392 3.67 -34.22 25.76
C ASP A 392 4.95 -34.85 26.35
N ASN A 393 5.67 -35.64 25.54
CA ASN A 393 6.91 -36.32 25.94
C ASN A 393 8.20 -35.59 25.46
N GLU A 394 8.09 -34.46 24.76
CA GLU A 394 9.26 -33.74 24.25
C GLU A 394 9.85 -32.81 25.31
N GLU A 395 11.19 -32.81 25.45
CA GLU A 395 11.88 -31.76 26.20
C GLU A 395 11.98 -30.50 25.35
N ILE A 396 11.39 -29.40 25.81
CA ILE A 396 11.31 -28.15 25.03
C ILE A 396 11.94 -27.02 25.84
N ASP A 397 12.95 -26.36 25.27
CA ASP A 397 13.53 -25.12 25.79
C ASP A 397 12.89 -23.89 25.12
N VAL A 398 12.66 -23.99 23.81
CA VAL A 398 12.07 -22.93 22.99
C VAL A 398 10.93 -23.50 22.16
N LEU A 399 9.75 -22.87 22.23
CA LEU A 399 8.61 -23.17 21.39
C LEU A 399 8.39 -22.03 20.40
N ILE A 400 8.28 -22.35 19.11
CA ILE A 400 8.06 -21.40 18.03
C ILE A 400 6.78 -21.78 17.29
N ASN A 401 5.71 -21.01 17.47
CA ASN A 401 4.49 -21.17 16.69
C ASN A 401 4.60 -20.42 15.35
N CYS A 402 4.69 -21.17 14.26
CA CYS A 402 4.69 -20.69 12.89
C CYS A 402 3.36 -21.00 12.15
N SER A 403 2.35 -21.48 12.88
CA SER A 403 1.02 -21.77 12.35
C SER A 403 0.06 -20.59 12.56
N PRO A 404 -1.04 -20.50 11.79
CA PRO A 404 -2.03 -19.43 11.99
C PRO A 404 -2.96 -19.65 13.20
N VAL A 405 -2.75 -20.70 14.00
CA VAL A 405 -3.60 -21.03 15.15
C VAL A 405 -3.53 -19.92 16.18
N GLY A 406 -4.68 -19.44 16.65
CA GLY A 406 -4.80 -18.29 17.56
C GLY A 406 -4.94 -16.93 16.86
N MET A 407 -4.84 -16.89 15.53
CA MET A 407 -5.10 -15.68 14.74
C MET A 407 -6.60 -15.38 14.65
N SER A 408 -6.96 -14.09 14.61
CA SER A 408 -8.36 -13.66 14.38
C SER A 408 -8.97 -14.33 13.13
N PRO A 409 -10.22 -14.84 13.20
CA PRO A 409 -11.19 -14.71 14.29
C PRO A 409 -11.11 -15.79 15.39
N ASN A 410 -10.21 -16.76 15.28
CA ASN A 410 -10.15 -17.93 16.17
C ASN A 410 -9.27 -17.68 17.41
N LEU A 411 -9.62 -16.66 18.20
CA LEU A 411 -8.78 -16.11 19.27
C LEU A 411 -8.51 -17.07 20.44
N GLU A 412 -9.39 -18.05 20.66
CA GLU A 412 -9.32 -19.01 21.77
C GLU A 412 -8.73 -20.37 21.36
N GLU A 413 -8.26 -20.50 20.12
CA GLU A 413 -7.48 -21.66 19.71
C GLU A 413 -6.02 -21.52 20.17
N THR A 414 -5.40 -22.63 20.55
CA THR A 414 -3.98 -22.71 20.87
C THR A 414 -3.38 -23.93 20.18
N PRO A 415 -2.15 -23.83 19.64
CA PRO A 415 -1.53 -24.96 18.93
C PRO A 415 -1.09 -26.10 19.86
N ILE A 416 -0.98 -25.84 21.17
CA ILE A 416 -0.43 -26.75 22.18
C ILE A 416 -1.20 -26.63 23.49
N SER A 417 -1.24 -27.72 24.25
CA SER A 417 -1.77 -27.73 25.63
C SER A 417 -0.89 -26.91 26.57
N SER A 418 -1.49 -26.14 27.48
CA SER A 418 -0.76 -25.43 28.54
C SER A 418 0.08 -26.35 29.44
N ARG A 419 -0.22 -27.66 29.46
CA ARG A 419 0.56 -28.67 30.19
C ARG A 419 1.99 -28.83 29.67
N CYS A 420 2.23 -28.51 28.40
CA CYS A 420 3.56 -28.56 27.80
C CYS A 420 4.39 -27.30 28.12
N LEU A 421 3.80 -26.29 28.77
CA LEU A 421 4.44 -25.02 29.10
C LEU A 421 4.99 -25.08 30.53
N ARG A 422 6.28 -24.77 30.68
CA ARG A 422 6.98 -24.73 31.98
C ARG A 422 7.76 -23.44 32.15
N LYS A 423 7.95 -23.06 33.42
CA LYS A 423 8.71 -21.88 33.81
C LYS A 423 10.11 -21.90 33.18
N GLY A 424 10.52 -20.77 32.62
CA GLY A 424 11.85 -20.60 32.01
C GLY A 424 11.96 -20.99 30.52
N MET A 425 10.92 -21.58 29.92
CA MET A 425 10.87 -21.73 28.45
C MET A 425 10.78 -20.37 27.77
N VAL A 426 11.25 -20.30 26.52
CA VAL A 426 10.94 -19.21 25.59
C VAL A 426 9.82 -19.64 24.67
N VAL A 427 8.75 -18.85 24.58
CA VAL A 427 7.60 -19.09 23.69
C VAL A 427 7.48 -17.93 22.72
N PHE A 428 7.74 -18.21 21.45
CA PHE A 428 7.60 -17.27 20.35
C PHE A 428 6.35 -17.61 19.54
N ASP A 429 5.48 -16.63 19.32
CA ASP A 429 4.30 -16.78 18.47
C ASP A 429 4.43 -15.85 17.27
N SER A 430 4.41 -16.39 16.05
CA SER A 430 4.46 -15.57 14.82
C SER A 430 3.15 -14.84 14.53
N VAL A 431 2.04 -15.25 15.18
CA VAL A 431 0.78 -14.53 15.12
C VAL A 431 0.91 -13.19 15.84
N TYR A 432 0.55 -12.11 15.14
CA TYR A 432 0.61 -10.73 15.67
C TYR A 432 -0.77 -10.07 15.80
N ASN A 433 -1.83 -10.71 15.30
CA ASN A 433 -3.22 -10.25 15.45
C ASN A 433 -4.11 -11.41 15.91
N PRO A 434 -4.48 -11.48 17.20
CA PRO A 434 -4.35 -10.43 18.24
C PRO A 434 -2.93 -10.28 18.80
N LEU A 435 -2.67 -9.19 19.52
CA LEU A 435 -1.38 -8.95 20.20
C LEU A 435 -1.06 -10.04 21.25
N GLU A 436 -2.07 -10.45 22.01
CA GLU A 436 -1.97 -11.55 22.97
C GLU A 436 -2.84 -12.73 22.54
N THR A 437 -2.24 -13.69 21.83
CA THR A 437 -2.88 -14.97 21.52
C THR A 437 -3.09 -15.80 22.80
N ARG A 438 -3.99 -16.80 22.73
CA ARG A 438 -4.16 -17.75 23.84
C ARG A 438 -2.84 -18.43 24.24
N LEU A 439 -2.00 -18.80 23.27
CA LEU A 439 -0.67 -19.37 23.53
C LEU A 439 0.18 -18.43 24.39
N ILE A 440 0.27 -17.16 24.01
CA ILE A 440 1.04 -16.16 24.75
C ILE A 440 0.48 -15.96 26.16
N ARG A 441 -0.85 -15.88 26.32
CA ARG A 441 -1.51 -15.75 27.64
C ARG A 441 -1.20 -16.94 28.55
N GLU A 442 -1.36 -18.17 28.05
CA GLU A 442 -1.08 -19.39 28.81
C GLU A 442 0.42 -19.53 29.15
N ALA A 443 1.31 -19.15 28.22
CA ALA A 443 2.76 -19.15 28.45
C ALA A 443 3.19 -18.16 29.54
N LYS A 444 2.59 -16.95 29.59
CA LYS A 444 2.83 -15.99 30.67
C LYS A 444 2.42 -16.57 32.04
N VAL A 445 1.24 -17.21 32.11
CA VAL A 445 0.75 -17.85 33.35
C VAL A 445 1.69 -18.98 33.80
N ALA A 446 2.24 -19.76 32.86
CA ALA A 446 3.20 -20.83 33.14
C ALA A 446 4.61 -20.31 33.53
N GLY A 447 4.85 -18.99 33.49
CA GLY A 447 6.15 -18.39 33.80
C GLY A 447 7.18 -18.53 32.68
N CYS A 448 6.75 -18.67 31.43
CA CYS A 448 7.60 -18.62 30.25
C CYS A 448 7.98 -17.18 29.90
N VAL A 449 9.11 -17.00 29.23
CA VAL A 449 9.43 -15.77 28.50
C VAL A 449 8.65 -15.80 27.20
N THR A 450 7.88 -14.75 26.91
CA THR A 450 7.01 -14.69 25.73
C THR A 450 7.47 -13.64 24.72
N ILE A 451 7.42 -13.98 23.44
CA ILE A 451 7.77 -13.10 22.33
C ILE A 451 6.58 -13.08 21.36
N SER A 452 5.96 -11.91 21.21
CA SER A 452 4.81 -11.72 20.33
C SER A 452 5.21 -11.62 18.86
N GLY A 453 4.27 -11.88 17.94
CA GLY A 453 4.50 -11.76 16.51
C GLY A 453 4.78 -10.33 16.04
N VAL A 454 4.45 -9.33 16.84
CA VAL A 454 4.82 -7.93 16.58
C VAL A 454 6.34 -7.78 16.52
N GLU A 455 7.09 -8.49 17.36
CA GLU A 455 8.56 -8.43 17.32
C GLU A 455 9.11 -9.00 16.01
N LEU A 456 8.49 -10.05 15.46
CA LEU A 456 8.85 -10.54 14.12
C LEU A 456 8.63 -9.45 13.07
N PHE A 457 7.41 -8.90 13.05
CA PHE A 457 7.02 -7.91 12.05
C PHE A 457 7.89 -6.65 12.09
N VAL A 458 8.20 -6.14 13.30
CA VAL A 458 9.04 -4.96 13.48
C VAL A 458 10.49 -5.28 13.11
N ASN A 459 11.07 -6.38 13.61
CA ASN A 459 12.48 -6.65 13.38
C ASN A 459 12.78 -6.97 11.90
N GLN A 460 11.86 -7.62 11.16
CA GLN A 460 12.04 -7.82 9.72
C GLN A 460 11.96 -6.50 8.93
N ALA A 461 11.08 -5.57 9.34
CA ALA A 461 10.94 -4.26 8.72
C ALA A 461 12.16 -3.36 9.03
N VAL A 462 12.69 -3.45 10.25
CA VAL A 462 13.96 -2.81 10.63
C VAL A 462 15.08 -3.31 9.74
N GLY A 463 15.21 -4.63 9.56
CA GLY A 463 16.24 -5.21 8.68
C GLY A 463 16.12 -4.72 7.24
N GLN A 464 14.90 -4.67 6.70
CA GLN A 464 14.62 -4.09 5.38
C GLN A 464 15.08 -2.63 5.27
N PHE A 465 14.68 -1.80 6.23
CA PHE A 465 15.01 -0.39 6.26
C PHE A 465 16.53 -0.17 6.32
N GLU A 466 17.23 -0.91 7.17
CA GLU A 466 18.68 -0.82 7.32
C GLU A 466 19.42 -1.29 6.05
N LEU A 467 18.92 -2.32 5.37
CA LEU A 467 19.46 -2.79 4.10
C LEU A 467 19.30 -1.75 2.98
N TRP A 468 18.13 -1.11 2.87
CA TRP A 468 17.85 -0.13 1.83
C TRP A 468 18.56 1.21 2.04
N THR A 469 18.54 1.71 3.27
CA THR A 469 19.01 3.06 3.59
C THR A 469 20.48 3.09 4.00
N ARG A 470 21.03 1.94 4.41
CA ARG A 470 22.34 1.81 5.08
C ARG A 470 22.44 2.68 6.36
N GLN A 471 21.31 3.02 6.95
CA GLN A 471 21.18 3.77 8.19
C GLN A 471 20.45 2.95 9.24
N LYS A 472 20.70 3.22 10.52
CA LYS A 472 20.00 2.57 11.63
C LYS A 472 18.51 2.92 11.59
N ALA A 473 17.64 1.92 11.70
CA ALA A 473 16.20 2.16 11.70
C ALA A 473 15.73 2.79 13.03
N PRO A 474 14.71 3.68 13.01
CA PRO A 474 14.04 4.16 14.22
C PRO A 474 13.10 3.07 14.78
N ALA A 475 13.70 2.00 15.33
CA ALA A 475 12.99 0.76 15.68
C ALA A 475 11.84 0.94 16.69
N GLU A 476 11.99 1.84 17.67
CA GLU A 476 10.93 2.10 18.66
C GLU A 476 9.71 2.77 18.01
N LEU A 477 9.93 3.80 17.18
CA LEU A 477 8.85 4.42 16.38
C LEU A 477 8.17 3.39 15.49
N MET A 478 8.94 2.54 14.81
CA MET A 478 8.41 1.49 13.96
C MET A 478 7.53 0.51 14.75
N ARG A 479 7.92 0.17 15.99
CA ARG A 479 7.11 -0.65 16.90
C ARG A 479 5.81 0.05 17.31
N ASP A 480 5.89 1.30 17.74
CA ASP A 480 4.72 2.08 18.18
C ASP A 480 3.67 2.20 17.07
N VAL A 481 4.11 2.41 15.84
CA VAL A 481 3.25 2.49 14.65
C VAL A 481 2.48 1.17 14.43
N VAL A 482 3.14 0.03 14.62
CA VAL A 482 2.49 -1.28 14.45
C VAL A 482 1.47 -1.52 15.56
N LEU A 483 1.83 -1.23 16.81
CA LEU A 483 0.91 -1.39 17.95
C LEU A 483 -0.34 -0.53 17.78
N GLN A 484 -0.16 0.75 17.42
CA GLN A 484 -1.29 1.66 17.16
C GLN A 484 -2.20 1.13 16.04
N GLY A 485 -1.62 0.66 14.93
CA GLY A 485 -2.41 0.14 13.80
C GLY A 485 -3.10 -1.21 14.07
N LEU A 486 -2.74 -1.92 15.15
CA LEU A 486 -3.45 -3.12 15.60
C LEU A 486 -4.62 -2.75 16.54
N ASP A 487 -4.46 -1.71 17.36
CA ASP A 487 -5.51 -1.23 18.28
C ASP A 487 -6.60 -0.44 17.54
N SER A 488 -6.19 0.36 16.56
CA SER A 488 -7.11 1.12 15.73
C SER A 488 -7.38 0.33 14.46
N LYS A 489 -8.64 -0.04 14.23
CA LYS A 489 -9.10 -0.49 12.91
C LYS A 489 -9.04 0.70 11.93
N ILE A 490 -7.83 1.15 11.56
CA ILE A 490 -7.53 2.26 10.62
C ILE A 490 -7.82 1.86 9.17
#